data_AF-A0A941G7H1-F1
#
_entry.id   AF-A0A941G7H1-F1
#
_cell.length_a   1.000
_cell.length_b   1.000
_cell.length_c   1.000
_cell.angle_alpha   90.00
_cell.angle_beta   90.00
_cell.angle_gamma   90.00
#
_symmetry.space_group_name_H-M   'P 1'
#
loop_
_entity.id
_entity.type
_entity.pdbx_description
1 polymer ?
#
loop_
_entity_poly.entity_id
_entity_poly.type
_entity_poly.pdbx_seq_one_letter_code
_entity_poly.pdbx_strand_id
1 'polypeptide(L)'
;APEQRDLLRQRLGAALDGLDVVSATAYLGAAEIAQALVAGAQIVVAGRVADPSLTLGPALAHFGWDATDWPRLGRATIAGHMLECGLQVTGGYFSVPGLKDVPGLHEAGFPIAEIQSDGEFVIGKADGTGGMVDARTAKEQLLYEVHDPARYLTPDVTADLSQARVVELGADRVAVQGVTGHARPDELKVNVCYRGGWLAEAEISYAGVQAEARARQAADIVRRRLGPALRLRADLIGVVSVLGDDGGDMLAGLPEGRARDVRLRLAATHADRAQAERLLREVTALYTCGPAGGGGVRTALRPRLNMMSCTIPRDAVRAGWRFLEEIPQ
;
A
#
# COMPACT_ATOMS: atom_id res chain seq x y z
N ALA A 1 -3.79 3.33 -25.77
CA ALA A 1 -4.31 3.56 -27.14
C ALA A 1 -5.72 4.19 -27.07
N PRO A 2 -6.24 4.84 -28.13
CA PRO A 2 -7.58 5.44 -28.14
C PRO A 2 -8.69 4.49 -27.70
N GLU A 3 -8.69 3.25 -28.19
CA GLU A 3 -9.68 2.21 -27.85
C GLU A 3 -9.74 1.90 -26.34
N GLN A 4 -8.56 1.82 -25.69
CA GLN A 4 -8.49 1.59 -24.24
C GLN A 4 -9.06 2.78 -23.45
N ARG A 5 -8.92 4.00 -23.97
CA ARG A 5 -9.48 5.20 -23.32
C ARG A 5 -11.01 5.22 -23.41
N ASP A 6 -11.57 4.75 -24.52
CA ASP A 6 -13.03 4.62 -24.67
C ASP A 6 -13.57 3.53 -23.74
N LEU A 7 -12.87 2.41 -23.58
CA LEU A 7 -13.24 1.37 -22.62
C LEU A 7 -13.24 1.90 -21.18
N LEU A 8 -12.22 2.66 -20.79
CA LEU A 8 -12.19 3.31 -19.47
C LEU A 8 -13.34 4.31 -19.31
N ARG A 9 -13.67 5.09 -20.35
CA ARG A 9 -14.81 6.01 -20.32
C ARG A 9 -16.14 5.28 -20.20
N GLN A 10 -16.32 4.11 -20.81
CA GLN A 10 -17.53 3.30 -20.62
C GLN A 10 -17.72 2.86 -19.16
N ARG A 11 -16.62 2.61 -18.43
CA ARG A 11 -16.64 2.14 -17.04
C ARG A 11 -16.71 3.26 -16.02
N LEU A 12 -15.98 4.35 -16.26
CA LEU A 12 -15.82 5.47 -15.32
C LEU A 12 -16.74 6.66 -15.65
N GLY A 13 -17.32 6.68 -16.86
CA GLY A 13 -18.20 7.74 -17.33
C GLY A 13 -17.56 9.12 -17.25
N ALA A 14 -18.36 10.09 -16.81
CA ALA A 14 -17.95 11.49 -16.67
C ALA A 14 -16.83 11.70 -15.64
N ALA A 15 -16.54 10.72 -14.77
CA ALA A 15 -15.46 10.85 -13.79
C ALA A 15 -14.07 10.95 -14.46
N LEU A 16 -13.93 10.49 -15.71
CA LEU A 16 -12.69 10.58 -16.48
C LEU A 16 -12.54 11.92 -17.21
N ASP A 17 -13.61 12.69 -17.35
CA ASP A 17 -13.63 13.88 -18.19
C ASP A 17 -12.82 15.02 -17.55
N GLY A 18 -12.01 15.70 -18.37
CA GLY A 18 -11.11 16.77 -17.91
C GLY A 18 -9.89 16.30 -17.12
N LEU A 19 -9.72 14.99 -16.89
CA LEU A 19 -8.56 14.46 -16.18
C LEU A 19 -7.34 14.30 -17.09
N ASP A 20 -6.19 14.74 -16.58
CA ASP A 20 -4.87 14.45 -17.15
C ASP A 20 -4.40 13.06 -16.69
N VAL A 21 -4.85 12.04 -17.41
CA VAL A 21 -4.51 10.62 -17.16
C VAL A 21 -3.04 10.38 -17.50
N VAL A 22 -2.29 9.89 -16.53
CA VAL A 22 -0.86 9.56 -16.63
C VAL A 22 -0.67 8.09 -16.99
N SER A 23 -1.43 7.19 -16.36
CA SER A 23 -1.36 5.76 -16.65
C SER A 23 -2.69 5.07 -16.32
N ALA A 24 -2.91 3.94 -16.98
CA ALA A 24 -3.96 2.99 -16.64
C ALA A 24 -3.36 1.59 -16.68
N THR A 25 -3.40 0.88 -15.55
CA THR A 25 -2.68 -0.38 -15.39
C THR A 25 -3.60 -1.47 -14.86
N ALA A 26 -3.78 -2.52 -15.65
CA ALA A 26 -4.52 -3.72 -15.27
C ALA A 26 -3.67 -4.61 -14.36
N TYR A 27 -4.31 -5.28 -13.40
CA TYR A 27 -3.69 -6.34 -12.60
C TYR A 27 -3.72 -7.65 -13.38
N LEU A 28 -2.56 -8.04 -13.90
CA LEU A 28 -2.38 -9.29 -14.65
C LEU A 28 -2.19 -10.49 -13.72
N GLY A 29 -2.34 -11.68 -14.28
CA GLY A 29 -2.20 -12.95 -13.57
C GLY A 29 -0.84 -13.62 -13.72
N ALA A 30 -0.80 -14.89 -13.36
CA ALA A 30 0.36 -15.77 -13.27
C ALA A 30 0.73 -16.47 -14.59
N ALA A 31 -0.17 -16.46 -15.59
CA ALA A 31 -0.01 -17.25 -16.81
C ALA A 31 1.28 -16.92 -17.58
N GLU A 32 1.56 -15.64 -17.83
CA GLU A 32 2.74 -15.21 -18.56
C GLU A 32 4.03 -15.44 -17.78
N ILE A 33 3.97 -15.39 -16.43
CA ILE A 33 5.10 -15.76 -15.56
C ILE A 33 5.42 -17.24 -15.75
N ALA A 34 4.39 -18.11 -15.67
CA ALA A 34 4.57 -19.54 -15.84
C ALA A 34 5.13 -19.89 -17.22
N GLN A 35 4.59 -19.27 -18.28
CA GLN A 35 5.06 -19.49 -19.66
C GLN A 35 6.54 -19.10 -19.83
N ALA A 36 6.96 -17.95 -19.28
CA ALA A 36 8.35 -17.51 -19.36
C ALA A 36 9.30 -18.48 -18.64
N LEU A 37 8.91 -18.96 -17.46
CA LEU A 37 9.70 -19.95 -16.69
C LEU A 37 9.81 -21.29 -17.44
N VAL A 38 8.70 -21.79 -17.99
CA VAL A 38 8.69 -23.01 -18.82
C VAL A 38 9.56 -22.86 -20.06
N ALA A 39 9.63 -21.67 -20.65
CA ALA A 39 10.50 -21.37 -21.77
C ALA A 39 11.99 -21.26 -21.40
N GLY A 40 12.34 -21.39 -20.12
CA GLY A 40 13.72 -21.40 -19.64
C GLY A 40 14.17 -20.09 -18.97
N ALA A 41 13.27 -19.16 -18.68
CA ALA A 41 13.63 -17.99 -17.87
C ALA A 41 14.03 -18.40 -16.45
N GLN A 42 15.15 -17.88 -15.98
CA GLN A 42 15.62 -18.08 -14.60
C GLN A 42 15.06 -17.02 -13.65
N ILE A 43 14.80 -15.81 -14.18
CA ILE A 43 14.25 -14.67 -13.45
C ILE A 43 13.18 -14.04 -14.35
N VAL A 44 12.01 -13.78 -13.79
CA VAL A 44 10.93 -13.07 -14.47
C VAL A 44 10.70 -11.75 -13.75
N VAL A 45 10.92 -10.64 -14.45
CA VAL A 45 10.57 -9.30 -13.96
C VAL A 45 9.20 -8.94 -14.52
N ALA A 46 8.18 -8.99 -13.67
CA ALA A 46 6.81 -8.69 -14.05
C ALA A 46 6.53 -7.17 -14.04
N GLY A 47 5.56 -6.75 -14.85
CA GLY A 47 4.94 -5.43 -14.74
C GLY A 47 3.94 -5.38 -13.58
N ARG A 48 2.72 -4.90 -13.83
CA ARG A 48 1.65 -4.98 -12.83
C ARG A 48 0.96 -6.34 -12.90
N VAL A 49 1.29 -7.21 -11.97
CA VAL A 49 0.56 -8.44 -11.67
C VAL A 49 -0.14 -8.31 -10.33
N ALA A 50 -1.08 -9.21 -10.02
CA ALA A 50 -1.50 -9.39 -8.65
C ALA A 50 -0.36 -10.04 -7.85
N ASP A 51 -0.20 -9.60 -6.62
CA ASP A 51 0.89 -10.01 -5.77
C ASP A 51 0.97 -11.55 -5.59
N PRO A 52 -0.16 -12.30 -5.45
CA PRO A 52 -0.08 -13.76 -5.28
C PRO A 52 0.32 -14.47 -6.58
N SER A 53 0.14 -13.81 -7.73
CA SER A 53 0.53 -14.34 -9.04
C SER A 53 2.04 -14.55 -9.15
N LEU A 54 2.85 -13.83 -8.36
CA LEU A 54 4.29 -14.01 -8.29
C LEU A 54 4.68 -15.37 -7.69
N THR A 55 3.82 -15.97 -6.87
CA THR A 55 3.99 -17.32 -6.31
C THR A 55 3.26 -18.37 -7.14
N LEU A 56 2.05 -18.06 -7.61
CA LEU A 56 1.28 -18.98 -8.45
C LEU A 56 1.98 -19.27 -9.79
N GLY A 57 2.65 -18.28 -10.41
CA GLY A 57 3.35 -18.45 -11.69
C GLY A 57 4.42 -19.55 -11.64
N PRO A 58 5.37 -19.48 -10.69
CA PRO A 58 6.33 -20.56 -10.44
C PRO A 58 5.67 -21.90 -10.10
N ALA A 59 4.60 -21.93 -9.28
CA ALA A 59 3.89 -23.17 -8.95
C ALA A 59 3.26 -23.83 -10.18
N LEU A 60 2.61 -23.04 -11.05
CA LEU A 60 2.06 -23.49 -12.32
C LEU A 60 3.16 -24.07 -13.23
N ALA A 61 4.28 -23.36 -13.38
CA ALA A 61 5.40 -23.82 -14.21
C ALA A 61 6.03 -25.11 -13.69
N HIS A 62 6.19 -25.24 -12.36
CA HIS A 62 6.85 -26.38 -11.74
C HIS A 62 5.97 -27.64 -11.74
N PHE A 63 4.69 -27.51 -11.38
CA PHE A 63 3.79 -28.67 -11.27
C PHE A 63 2.99 -28.98 -12.54
N GLY A 64 3.00 -28.08 -13.53
CA GLY A 64 2.29 -28.29 -14.81
C GLY A 64 0.78 -28.41 -14.64
N TRP A 65 0.20 -27.72 -13.66
CA TRP A 65 -1.24 -27.76 -13.41
C TRP A 65 -2.04 -27.17 -14.58
N ASP A 66 -3.27 -27.66 -14.74
CA ASP A 66 -4.22 -27.08 -15.68
C ASP A 66 -4.64 -25.67 -15.22
N ALA A 67 -4.77 -24.74 -16.16
CA ALA A 67 -5.13 -23.35 -15.88
C ALA A 67 -6.56 -23.16 -15.33
N THR A 68 -7.34 -24.24 -15.29
CA THR A 68 -8.70 -24.29 -14.74
C THR A 68 -8.83 -25.23 -13.54
N ASP A 69 -7.71 -25.71 -12.98
CA ASP A 69 -7.70 -26.47 -11.72
C ASP A 69 -7.89 -25.53 -10.52
N TRP A 70 -9.10 -24.98 -10.41
CA TRP A 70 -9.43 -23.93 -9.44
C TRP A 70 -9.07 -24.28 -7.99
N PRO A 71 -9.26 -25.51 -7.49
CA PRO A 71 -8.82 -25.88 -6.15
C PRO A 71 -7.31 -25.67 -5.94
N ARG A 72 -6.45 -26.15 -6.84
CA ARG A 72 -4.99 -26.01 -6.71
C ARG A 72 -4.56 -24.55 -6.89
N LEU A 73 -5.13 -23.87 -7.88
CA LEU A 73 -4.86 -22.45 -8.12
C LEU A 73 -5.25 -21.60 -6.91
N GLY A 74 -6.40 -21.88 -6.28
CA GLY A 74 -6.85 -21.21 -5.06
C GLY A 74 -5.88 -21.38 -3.90
N ARG A 75 -5.42 -22.61 -3.66
CA ARG A 75 -4.44 -22.89 -2.58
C ARG A 75 -3.10 -22.19 -2.82
N ALA A 76 -2.54 -22.29 -4.02
CA ALA A 76 -1.29 -21.63 -4.35
C ALA A 76 -1.42 -20.09 -4.38
N THR A 77 -2.60 -19.57 -4.72
CA THR A 77 -2.90 -18.14 -4.58
C THR A 77 -2.87 -17.72 -3.11
N ILE A 78 -3.47 -18.51 -2.20
CA ILE A 78 -3.35 -18.19 -0.77
C ILE A 78 -1.93 -18.40 -0.25
N ALA A 79 -1.18 -19.39 -0.74
CA ALA A 79 0.25 -19.50 -0.42
C ALA A 79 1.01 -18.21 -0.81
N GLY A 80 0.74 -17.67 -2.00
CA GLY A 80 1.27 -16.38 -2.43
C GLY A 80 0.83 -15.23 -1.53
N HIS A 81 -0.45 -15.18 -1.18
CA HIS A 81 -0.99 -14.19 -0.25
C HIS A 81 -0.29 -14.22 1.12
N MET A 82 0.10 -15.40 1.61
CA MET A 82 0.86 -15.51 2.86
C MET A 82 2.29 -14.97 2.75
N LEU A 83 2.87 -14.88 1.55
CA LEU A 83 4.21 -14.34 1.30
C LEU A 83 4.24 -12.83 1.03
N GLU A 84 3.07 -12.21 0.90
CA GLU A 84 2.93 -10.78 0.60
C GLU A 84 3.24 -9.89 1.81
N CYS A 85 3.33 -8.59 1.55
CA CYS A 85 3.52 -7.55 2.58
C CYS A 85 4.81 -7.72 3.43
N GLY A 86 5.78 -8.47 2.92
CA GLY A 86 7.11 -8.61 3.48
C GLY A 86 7.13 -9.56 4.67
N LEU A 87 7.25 -9.02 5.88
CA LEU A 87 7.49 -9.80 7.10
C LEU A 87 6.19 -10.13 7.87
N GLN A 88 5.01 -9.90 7.28
CA GLN A 88 3.78 -9.84 8.07
C GLN A 88 3.44 -11.15 8.78
N VAL A 89 3.45 -12.26 8.05
CA VAL A 89 3.25 -13.60 8.64
C VAL A 89 4.43 -14.04 9.54
N THR A 90 5.59 -13.40 9.45
CA THR A 90 6.76 -13.68 10.30
C THR A 90 6.91 -12.71 11.49
N GLY A 91 5.88 -11.88 11.74
CA GLY A 91 5.77 -11.01 12.91
C GLY A 91 5.98 -9.51 12.65
N GLY A 92 6.39 -9.11 11.44
CA GLY A 92 6.32 -7.72 10.98
C GLY A 92 4.86 -7.24 10.91
N TYR A 93 4.58 -5.96 11.14
CA TYR A 93 3.20 -5.40 11.15
C TYR A 93 2.20 -6.02 12.17
N PHE A 94 2.51 -7.18 12.74
CA PHE A 94 1.81 -7.88 13.82
C PHE A 94 2.24 -7.37 15.20
N SER A 95 3.53 -7.02 15.34
CA SER A 95 4.12 -6.72 16.64
C SER A 95 3.49 -5.49 17.32
N VAL A 96 3.12 -5.66 18.59
CA VAL A 96 2.65 -4.61 19.49
C VAL A 96 3.39 -4.79 20.82
N PRO A 97 4.31 -3.89 21.21
CA PRO A 97 5.11 -4.06 22.42
C PRO A 97 4.26 -4.30 23.68
N GLY A 98 4.53 -5.39 24.39
CA GLY A 98 3.83 -5.80 25.61
C GLY A 98 2.48 -6.50 25.39
N LEU A 99 2.05 -6.72 24.14
CA LEU A 99 0.80 -7.40 23.79
C LEU A 99 1.01 -8.52 22.78
N LYS A 100 1.76 -8.23 21.72
CA LYS A 100 2.13 -9.13 20.63
C LYS A 100 3.64 -9.02 20.42
N ASP A 101 4.39 -9.51 21.40
CA ASP A 101 5.85 -9.45 21.37
C ASP A 101 6.41 -10.43 20.33
N VAL A 102 7.33 -9.92 19.49
CA VAL A 102 8.00 -10.70 18.45
C VAL A 102 9.50 -10.68 18.72
N PRO A 103 10.15 -11.84 18.97
CA PRO A 103 11.56 -11.89 19.30
C PRO A 103 12.41 -11.49 18.09
N GLY A 104 13.47 -10.71 18.32
CA GLY A 104 14.44 -10.39 17.26
C GLY A 104 13.83 -9.73 16.02
N LEU A 105 12.76 -8.94 16.14
CA LEU A 105 12.03 -8.38 14.98
C LEU A 105 12.91 -7.63 13.96
N HIS A 106 14.01 -7.01 14.40
CA HIS A 106 14.97 -6.33 13.54
C HIS A 106 15.77 -7.27 12.62
N GLU A 107 15.81 -8.57 12.93
CA GLU A 107 16.44 -9.65 12.19
C GLU A 107 15.42 -10.69 11.71
N ALA A 108 14.13 -10.33 11.64
CA ALA A 108 13.09 -11.25 11.23
C ALA A 108 13.28 -11.73 9.78
N GLY A 109 13.20 -13.04 9.57
CA GLY A 109 13.30 -13.65 8.25
C GLY A 109 12.03 -13.43 7.42
N PHE A 110 12.18 -13.26 6.10
CA PHE A 110 11.05 -13.31 5.18
C PHE A 110 10.40 -14.69 5.18
N PRO A 111 9.08 -14.77 4.92
CA PRO A 111 8.38 -16.02 4.92
C PRO A 111 8.82 -16.93 3.77
N ILE A 112 8.73 -18.23 4.01
CA ILE A 112 8.98 -19.29 3.04
C ILE A 112 7.70 -20.10 2.92
N ALA A 113 7.25 -20.35 1.69
CA ALA A 113 6.17 -21.29 1.41
C ALA A 113 6.74 -22.58 0.82
N GLU A 114 6.44 -23.71 1.46
CA GLU A 114 6.66 -25.04 0.92
C GLU A 114 5.34 -25.53 0.31
N ILE A 115 5.24 -25.53 -1.02
CA ILE A 115 4.01 -25.88 -1.74
C ILE A 115 4.15 -27.32 -2.29
N GLN A 116 3.13 -28.14 -2.08
CA GLN A 116 3.04 -29.51 -2.57
C GLN A 116 2.35 -29.58 -3.95
N SER A 117 2.45 -30.74 -4.62
CA SER A 117 1.88 -30.93 -5.96
C SER A 117 0.35 -30.90 -6.02
N ASP A 118 -0.33 -31.03 -4.87
CA ASP A 118 -1.78 -30.86 -4.74
C ASP A 118 -2.17 -29.43 -4.30
N GLY A 119 -1.20 -28.53 -4.19
CA GLY A 119 -1.37 -27.15 -3.76
C GLY A 119 -1.43 -26.94 -2.25
N GLU A 120 -1.47 -27.99 -1.42
CA GLU A 120 -1.33 -27.83 0.03
C GLU A 120 0.04 -27.20 0.35
N PHE A 121 0.10 -26.38 1.40
CA PHE A 121 1.32 -25.64 1.69
C PHE A 121 1.57 -25.40 3.18
N VAL A 122 2.85 -25.20 3.50
CA VAL A 122 3.33 -24.79 4.82
C VAL A 122 4.02 -23.45 4.70
N ILE A 123 3.72 -22.55 5.63
CA ILE A 123 4.45 -21.30 5.80
C ILE A 123 5.41 -21.45 6.96
N GLY A 124 6.65 -21.00 6.75
CA GLY A 124 7.65 -20.86 7.79
C GLY A 124 8.57 -19.68 7.55
N LYS A 125 9.70 -19.67 8.22
CA LYS A 125 10.78 -18.68 8.04
C LYS A 125 12.14 -19.35 8.05
N ALA A 126 13.17 -18.63 7.63
CA ALA A 126 14.54 -19.13 7.66
C ALA A 126 15.03 -19.39 9.10
N ASP A 127 15.77 -20.48 9.28
CA ASP A 127 16.40 -20.82 10.57
C ASP A 127 17.39 -19.76 11.03
N GLY A 128 17.51 -19.60 12.35
CA GLY A 128 18.45 -18.64 12.96
C GLY A 128 18.09 -17.16 12.80
N THR A 129 16.97 -16.84 12.15
CA THR A 129 16.43 -15.47 12.06
C THR A 129 15.47 -15.17 13.20
N GLY A 130 15.27 -13.88 13.49
CA GLY A 130 14.22 -13.41 14.39
C GLY A 130 12.82 -13.61 13.81
N GLY A 131 11.83 -12.95 14.39
CA GLY A 131 10.43 -13.14 14.02
C GLY A 131 9.81 -14.37 14.67
N MET A 132 8.57 -14.65 14.31
CA MET A 132 7.86 -15.87 14.69
C MET A 132 6.83 -16.23 13.63
N VAL A 133 6.53 -17.52 13.48
CA VAL A 133 5.40 -17.99 12.67
C VAL A 133 4.54 -18.90 13.52
N ASP A 134 3.32 -18.47 13.79
CA ASP A 134 2.37 -19.12 14.67
C ASP A 134 0.94 -18.94 14.15
N ALA A 135 -0.04 -19.51 14.85
CA ALA A 135 -1.44 -19.39 14.42
C ALA A 135 -1.95 -17.93 14.41
N ARG A 136 -1.36 -17.01 15.18
CA ARG A 136 -1.83 -15.62 15.31
C ARG A 136 -1.34 -14.79 14.13
N THR A 137 -0.04 -14.82 13.88
CA THR A 137 0.62 -14.16 12.74
C THR A 137 0.01 -14.64 11.42
N ALA A 138 -0.21 -15.95 11.27
CA ALA A 138 -0.83 -16.52 10.08
C ALA A 138 -2.29 -16.10 9.87
N LYS A 139 -3.10 -16.04 10.93
CA LYS A 139 -4.51 -15.59 10.80
C LYS A 139 -4.61 -14.11 10.44
N GLU A 140 -3.73 -13.27 10.99
CA GLU A 140 -3.72 -11.84 10.67
C GLU A 140 -3.28 -11.59 9.22
N GLN A 141 -2.31 -12.36 8.71
CA GLN A 141 -1.96 -12.30 7.28
C GLN A 141 -3.09 -12.86 6.41
N LEU A 142 -3.67 -14.02 6.76
CA LEU A 142 -4.70 -14.68 5.96
C LEU A 142 -5.97 -13.83 5.74
N LEU A 143 -6.27 -12.91 6.67
CA LEU A 143 -7.40 -12.00 6.60
C LEU A 143 -7.03 -10.59 6.12
N TYR A 144 -5.74 -10.33 5.87
CA TYR A 144 -5.24 -9.02 5.50
C TYR A 144 -5.73 -8.63 4.10
N GLU A 145 -6.36 -7.47 3.96
CA GLU A 145 -6.93 -6.97 2.69
C GLU A 145 -7.97 -7.90 2.03
N VAL A 146 -8.44 -8.92 2.74
CA VAL A 146 -9.52 -9.82 2.28
C VAL A 146 -10.88 -9.25 2.70
N HIS A 147 -11.71 -8.90 1.72
CA HIS A 147 -13.06 -8.39 1.98
C HIS A 147 -14.09 -9.51 2.19
N ASP A 148 -14.12 -10.49 1.27
CA ASP A 148 -15.00 -11.66 1.33
C ASP A 148 -14.15 -12.93 1.30
N PRO A 149 -14.00 -13.63 2.44
CA PRO A 149 -13.22 -14.87 2.53
C PRO A 149 -13.72 -16.01 1.64
N ALA A 150 -15.01 -16.04 1.27
CA ALA A 150 -15.55 -17.05 0.37
C ALA A 150 -15.33 -16.69 -1.11
N ARG A 151 -14.91 -15.45 -1.39
CA ARG A 151 -14.85 -14.91 -2.75
C ARG A 151 -13.72 -13.89 -2.91
N TYR A 152 -12.50 -14.28 -2.55
CA TYR A 152 -11.32 -13.44 -2.72
C TYR A 152 -10.92 -13.39 -4.21
N LEU A 153 -11.23 -12.26 -4.86
CA LEU A 153 -11.05 -12.09 -6.30
C LEU A 153 -9.60 -11.78 -6.65
N THR A 154 -8.97 -12.67 -7.42
CA THR A 154 -7.66 -12.45 -8.04
C THR A 154 -7.77 -12.63 -9.57
N PRO A 155 -6.82 -12.12 -10.37
CA PRO A 155 -6.86 -12.32 -11.82
C PRO A 155 -6.68 -13.78 -12.25
N ASP A 156 -6.22 -14.68 -11.37
CA ASP A 156 -5.95 -16.07 -11.72
C ASP A 156 -7.06 -17.02 -11.30
N VAL A 157 -7.71 -16.74 -10.17
CA VAL A 157 -8.73 -17.59 -9.54
C VAL A 157 -9.56 -16.75 -8.58
N THR A 158 -10.80 -17.15 -8.34
CA THR A 158 -11.53 -16.65 -7.17
C THR A 158 -11.22 -17.57 -6.00
N ALA A 159 -10.31 -17.16 -5.11
CA ALA A 159 -9.89 -17.98 -3.98
C ALA A 159 -10.97 -18.02 -2.89
N ASP A 160 -11.14 -19.18 -2.26
CA ASP A 160 -12.11 -19.41 -1.20
C ASP A 160 -11.38 -19.98 0.01
N LEU A 161 -11.30 -19.16 1.05
CA LEU A 161 -10.71 -19.47 2.34
C LEU A 161 -11.78 -19.54 3.45
N SER A 162 -13.07 -19.66 3.09
CA SER A 162 -14.18 -19.73 4.07
C SER A 162 -14.10 -20.94 5.00
N GLN A 163 -13.42 -22.00 4.56
CA GLN A 163 -13.14 -23.21 5.34
C GLN A 163 -11.69 -23.31 5.80
N ALA A 164 -10.92 -22.23 5.68
CA ALA A 164 -9.50 -22.26 6.00
C ALA A 164 -9.23 -22.53 7.48
N ARG A 165 -8.22 -23.36 7.75
CA ARG A 165 -7.75 -23.71 9.09
C ARG A 165 -6.25 -23.54 9.15
N VAL A 166 -5.78 -22.89 10.21
CA VAL A 166 -4.35 -22.76 10.50
C VAL A 166 -3.97 -23.82 11.53
N VAL A 167 -3.01 -24.67 11.17
CA VAL A 167 -2.50 -25.76 12.00
C VAL A 167 -1.02 -25.51 12.29
N GLU A 168 -0.68 -25.36 13.57
CA GLU A 168 0.72 -25.18 13.99
C GLU A 168 1.46 -26.52 13.91
N LEU A 169 2.60 -26.52 13.23
CA LEU A 169 3.48 -27.68 13.10
C LEU A 169 4.68 -27.61 14.07
N GLY A 170 4.81 -26.50 14.80
CA GLY A 170 5.94 -26.20 15.67
C GLY A 170 7.13 -25.60 14.92
N ALA A 171 8.10 -25.08 15.67
CA ALA A 171 9.35 -24.51 15.15
C ALA A 171 9.13 -23.46 14.04
N ASP A 172 8.26 -22.47 14.28
CA ASP A 172 7.93 -21.42 13.32
C ASP A 172 7.38 -21.96 11.98
N ARG A 173 6.51 -22.97 12.04
CA ARG A 173 5.84 -23.54 10.86
C ARG A 173 4.35 -23.72 11.10
N VAL A 174 3.57 -23.33 10.10
CA VAL A 174 2.10 -23.46 10.09
C VAL A 174 1.62 -23.99 8.74
N ALA A 175 0.72 -24.96 8.75
CA ALA A 175 -0.03 -25.35 7.57
C ALA A 175 -1.33 -24.54 7.50
N VAL A 176 -1.70 -24.10 6.29
CA VAL A 176 -3.01 -23.49 6.03
C VAL A 176 -3.79 -24.45 5.14
N GLN A 177 -4.84 -25.04 5.70
CA GLN A 177 -5.63 -26.10 5.08
C GLN A 177 -7.05 -25.63 4.78
N GLY A 178 -7.79 -26.35 3.94
CA GLY A 178 -9.21 -26.07 3.68
C GLY A 178 -9.46 -24.90 2.72
N VAL A 179 -8.40 -24.40 2.08
CA VAL A 179 -8.49 -23.44 0.97
C VAL A 179 -8.88 -24.18 -0.30
N THR A 180 -9.73 -23.55 -1.10
CA THR A 180 -10.08 -23.97 -2.47
C THR A 180 -10.15 -22.75 -3.40
N GLY A 181 -10.58 -22.95 -4.63
CA GLY A 181 -10.83 -21.86 -5.56
C GLY A 181 -11.96 -22.17 -6.53
N HIS A 182 -12.48 -21.11 -7.13
CA HIS A 182 -13.54 -21.11 -8.13
C HIS A 182 -13.06 -20.42 -9.41
N ALA A 183 -13.89 -20.47 -10.45
CA ALA A 183 -13.60 -19.82 -11.72
C ALA A 183 -13.10 -18.38 -11.54
N ARG A 184 -12.03 -18.05 -12.26
CA ARG A 184 -11.46 -16.71 -12.26
C ARG A 184 -12.45 -15.66 -12.78
N PRO A 185 -12.31 -14.39 -12.38
CA PRO A 185 -13.17 -13.32 -12.90
C PRO A 185 -12.96 -13.08 -14.41
N ASP A 186 -14.07 -12.76 -15.09
CA ASP A 186 -14.09 -12.36 -16.51
C ASP A 186 -13.49 -10.96 -16.73
N GLU A 187 -13.40 -10.16 -15.67
CA GLU A 187 -12.88 -8.79 -15.68
C GLU A 187 -11.61 -8.65 -14.83
N LEU A 188 -10.74 -7.72 -15.23
CA LEU A 188 -9.52 -7.36 -14.52
C LEU A 188 -9.66 -6.00 -13.85
N LYS A 189 -9.14 -5.86 -12.63
CA LYS A 189 -9.02 -4.56 -11.94
C LYS A 189 -8.01 -3.68 -12.69
N VAL A 190 -8.38 -2.43 -12.91
CA VAL A 190 -7.53 -1.40 -13.50
C VAL A 190 -7.45 -0.22 -12.56
N ASN A 191 -6.22 0.23 -12.29
CA ASN A 191 -5.97 1.50 -11.62
C ASN A 191 -5.61 2.57 -12.66
N VAL A 192 -6.36 3.66 -12.65
CA VAL A 192 -6.13 4.84 -13.49
C VAL A 192 -5.52 5.92 -12.61
N CYS A 193 -4.28 6.26 -12.89
CA CYS A 193 -3.55 7.34 -12.22
C CYS A 193 -3.62 8.61 -13.07
N TYR A 194 -3.96 9.74 -12.45
CA TYR A 194 -4.08 11.04 -13.10
C TYR A 194 -3.45 12.14 -12.23
N ARG A 195 -3.07 13.26 -12.83
CA ARG A 195 -2.44 14.35 -12.08
C ARG A 195 -3.41 14.97 -11.07
N GLY A 196 -3.00 15.00 -9.81
CA GLY A 196 -3.76 15.52 -8.67
C GLY A 196 -3.29 16.90 -8.18
N GLY A 197 -2.57 17.65 -9.01
CA GLY A 197 -1.95 18.92 -8.64
C GLY A 197 -0.68 18.74 -7.81
N TRP A 198 -0.52 19.57 -6.78
CA TRP A 198 0.66 19.66 -5.94
C TRP A 198 0.32 19.54 -4.46
N LEU A 199 1.17 18.84 -3.70
CA LEU A 199 1.18 18.82 -2.24
C LEU A 199 2.31 19.71 -1.76
N ALA A 200 1.97 20.75 -1.01
CA ALA A 200 2.93 21.56 -0.27
C ALA A 200 2.88 21.16 1.20
N GLU A 201 4.04 20.85 1.76
CA GLU A 201 4.22 20.57 3.18
C GLU A 201 5.32 21.46 3.72
N ALA A 202 5.03 22.15 4.82
CA ALA A 202 6.02 22.96 5.51
C ALA A 202 5.89 22.80 7.01
N GLU A 203 7.02 22.77 7.69
CA GLU A 203 7.08 22.51 9.12
C GLU A 203 8.00 23.50 9.82
N ILE A 204 7.73 23.79 11.09
CA ILE A 204 8.59 24.58 11.98
C ILE A 204 8.48 24.06 13.42
N SER A 205 9.58 24.04 14.16
CA SER A 205 9.63 23.56 15.55
C SER A 205 9.59 24.71 16.54
N TYR A 206 8.92 24.47 17.67
CA TYR A 206 8.96 25.29 18.87
C TYR A 206 9.27 24.41 20.08
N ALA A 207 10.18 24.88 20.93
CA ALA A 207 10.56 24.17 22.15
C ALA A 207 10.57 25.10 23.37
N GLY A 208 10.38 24.54 24.56
CA GLY A 208 10.41 25.23 25.84
C GLY A 208 9.07 25.84 26.25
N VAL A 209 9.14 26.97 26.97
CA VAL A 209 7.96 27.65 27.53
C VAL A 209 6.98 28.00 26.41
N GLN A 210 5.72 27.61 26.59
CA GLN A 210 4.63 27.93 25.65
C GLN A 210 4.91 27.51 24.20
N ALA A 211 5.56 26.36 23.99
CA ALA A 211 5.83 25.86 22.64
C ALA A 211 4.53 25.60 21.87
N GLU A 212 3.54 24.96 22.49
CA GLU A 212 2.23 24.74 21.87
C GLU A 212 1.51 26.03 21.49
N ALA A 213 1.41 27.00 22.40
CA ALA A 213 0.75 28.27 22.12
C ALA A 213 1.43 29.03 20.97
N ARG A 214 2.77 29.03 20.92
CA ARG A 214 3.51 29.60 19.79
C ARG A 214 3.25 28.86 18.49
N ALA A 215 3.16 27.52 18.51
CA ALA A 215 2.83 26.73 17.33
C ALA A 215 1.40 27.01 16.83
N ARG A 216 0.41 27.12 17.74
CA ARG A 216 -0.96 27.53 17.41
C ARG A 216 -1.00 28.93 16.81
N GLN A 217 -0.29 29.87 17.41
CA GLN A 217 -0.16 31.23 16.90
C GLN A 217 0.49 31.27 15.50
N ALA A 218 1.54 30.48 15.28
CA ALA A 218 2.19 30.36 13.98
C ALA A 218 1.23 29.82 12.90
N ALA A 219 0.47 28.77 13.22
CA ALA A 219 -0.54 28.22 12.32
C ALA A 219 -1.63 29.25 11.98
N ASP A 220 -2.09 30.02 12.96
CA ASP A 220 -3.06 31.10 12.77
C ASP A 220 -2.50 32.24 11.88
N ILE A 221 -1.25 32.66 12.11
CA ILE A 221 -0.58 33.66 11.25
C ILE A 221 -0.56 33.19 9.79
N VAL A 222 -0.11 31.96 9.53
CA VAL A 222 -0.03 31.43 8.16
C VAL A 222 -1.41 31.30 7.54
N ARG A 223 -2.41 30.81 8.29
CA ARG A 223 -3.80 30.71 7.83
C ARG A 223 -4.36 32.08 7.43
N ARG A 224 -4.13 33.12 8.23
CA ARG A 224 -4.59 34.49 7.95
C ARG A 224 -3.90 35.09 6.72
N ARG A 225 -2.59 34.86 6.55
CA ARG A 225 -1.82 35.39 5.40
C ARG A 225 -2.17 34.70 4.08
N LEU A 226 -2.42 33.39 4.09
CA LEU A 226 -2.81 32.64 2.90
C LEU A 226 -4.28 32.85 2.54
N GLY A 227 -5.11 33.14 3.55
CA GLY A 227 -6.54 33.38 3.38
C GLY A 227 -7.32 32.11 3.01
N PRO A 228 -8.62 32.23 2.69
CA PRO A 228 -9.50 31.08 2.45
C PRO A 228 -9.22 30.36 1.12
N ALA A 229 -8.41 30.96 0.23
CA ALA A 229 -8.09 30.40 -1.08
C ALA A 229 -7.25 29.12 -1.01
N LEU A 230 -6.56 28.88 0.10
CA LEU A 230 -5.78 27.66 0.30
C LEU A 230 -6.17 27.01 1.63
N ARG A 231 -6.92 25.91 1.56
CA ARG A 231 -7.29 25.12 2.74
C ARG A 231 -6.05 24.44 3.30
N LEU A 232 -5.76 24.71 4.58
CA LEU A 232 -4.60 24.16 5.29
C LEU A 232 -5.05 23.06 6.26
N ARG A 233 -4.33 21.94 6.24
CA ARG A 233 -4.26 21.02 7.38
C ARG A 233 -3.14 21.48 8.31
N ALA A 234 -3.40 21.48 9.61
CA ALA A 234 -2.40 21.80 10.61
C ALA A 234 -2.29 20.66 11.62
N ASP A 235 -1.10 20.08 11.74
CA ASP A 235 -0.78 19.09 12.77
C ASP A 235 0.19 19.72 13.77
N LEU A 236 -0.05 19.51 15.06
CA LEU A 236 0.90 19.84 16.12
C LEU A 236 1.51 18.54 16.62
N ILE A 237 2.57 18.08 15.96
CA ILE A 237 3.28 16.86 16.35
C ILE A 237 3.90 17.10 17.73
N GLY A 238 3.53 16.26 18.71
CA GLY A 238 3.74 16.49 20.14
C GLY A 238 2.45 16.80 20.93
N VAL A 239 1.34 17.08 20.22
CA VAL A 239 0.00 17.32 20.78
C VAL A 239 -1.03 16.43 20.08
N VAL A 240 -1.26 16.65 18.79
CA VAL A 240 -2.15 15.84 17.94
C VAL A 240 -1.64 15.87 16.49
N SER A 241 -1.55 14.69 15.88
CA SER A 241 -1.08 14.51 14.50
C SER A 241 -1.93 13.45 13.79
N VAL A 242 -1.57 12.17 13.87
CA VAL A 242 -2.26 11.07 13.16
C VAL A 242 -3.76 11.03 13.41
N LEU A 243 -4.20 11.31 14.64
CA LEU A 243 -5.62 11.30 15.01
C LEU A 243 -6.39 12.54 14.55
N GLY A 244 -5.71 13.63 14.17
CA GLY A 244 -6.34 14.88 13.77
C GLY A 244 -7.08 14.81 12.44
N ASP A 245 -8.12 15.63 12.30
CA ASP A 245 -8.94 15.75 11.10
C ASP A 245 -8.48 16.88 10.16
N ASP A 246 -8.88 16.81 8.89
CA ASP A 246 -8.55 17.81 7.86
C ASP A 246 -9.31 19.15 8.01
N GLY A 247 -10.30 19.22 8.89
CA GLY A 247 -11.00 20.47 9.28
C GLY A 247 -10.27 21.24 10.40
N GLY A 248 -9.50 20.53 11.22
CA GLY A 248 -8.84 21.04 12.41
C GLY A 248 -9.75 21.11 13.64
N ASP A 249 -10.94 20.51 13.58
CA ASP A 249 -11.93 20.55 14.65
C ASP A 249 -11.42 19.83 15.91
N MET A 250 -10.74 18.69 15.73
CA MET A 250 -10.14 17.93 16.83
C MET A 250 -9.06 18.75 17.54
N LEU A 251 -8.18 19.42 16.79
CA LEU A 251 -7.13 20.27 17.37
C LEU A 251 -7.72 21.50 18.10
N ALA A 252 -8.81 22.06 17.59
CA ALA A 252 -9.51 23.18 18.18
C ALA A 252 -10.28 22.79 19.46
N GLY A 253 -10.81 21.57 19.52
CA GLY A 253 -11.52 21.03 20.69
C GLY A 253 -10.60 20.60 21.83
N LEU A 254 -9.31 20.41 21.57
CA LEU A 254 -8.33 20.13 22.63
C LEU A 254 -8.02 21.40 23.42
N PRO A 255 -8.05 21.35 24.77
CA PRO A 255 -7.58 22.47 25.57
C PRO A 255 -6.11 22.74 25.25
N GLU A 256 -5.71 24.02 25.27
CA GLU A 256 -4.30 24.36 25.08
C GLU A 256 -3.47 23.68 26.17
N GLY A 257 -2.58 22.79 25.75
CA GLY A 257 -1.74 21.99 26.62
C GLY A 257 -0.46 22.71 27.04
N ARG A 258 0.34 22.03 27.87
CA ARG A 258 1.67 22.47 28.28
C ARG A 258 2.77 21.79 27.47
N ALA A 259 2.50 21.37 26.23
CA ALA A 259 3.53 20.72 25.43
C ALA A 259 4.71 21.68 25.23
N ARG A 260 5.92 21.15 25.50
CA ARG A 260 7.18 21.89 25.46
C ARG A 260 8.08 21.50 24.29
N ASP A 261 7.63 20.57 23.48
CA ASP A 261 8.31 20.10 22.27
C ASP A 261 7.22 19.88 21.23
N VAL A 262 7.08 20.83 20.31
CA VAL A 262 6.00 20.85 19.32
C VAL A 262 6.57 21.16 17.95
N ARG A 263 6.26 20.28 17.00
CA ARG A 263 6.53 20.49 15.59
C ARG A 263 5.21 20.81 14.89
N LEU A 264 5.06 22.07 14.47
CA LEU A 264 3.96 22.48 13.61
C LEU A 264 4.24 21.93 12.20
N ARG A 265 3.32 21.14 11.66
CA ARG A 265 3.26 20.77 10.24
C ARG A 265 2.04 21.41 9.63
N LEU A 266 2.23 22.14 8.53
CA LEU A 266 1.16 22.65 7.69
C LEU A 266 1.23 21.95 6.33
N ALA A 267 0.09 21.51 5.84
CA ALA A 267 -0.04 20.89 4.53
C ALA A 267 -1.20 21.51 3.76
N ALA A 268 -1.01 21.66 2.44
CA ALA A 268 -2.05 22.13 1.54
C ALA A 268 -1.90 21.48 0.17
N THR A 269 -3.01 21.41 -0.56
CA THR A 269 -3.00 20.93 -1.95
C THR A 269 -3.63 21.94 -2.87
N HIS A 270 -3.08 22.04 -4.08
CA HIS A 270 -3.61 22.95 -5.11
C HIS A 270 -3.25 22.45 -6.52
N ALA A 271 -4.11 22.72 -7.51
CA ALA A 271 -3.85 22.35 -8.91
C ALA A 271 -2.66 23.12 -9.50
N ASP A 272 -2.62 24.44 -9.27
CA ASP A 272 -1.51 25.32 -9.62
C ASP A 272 -0.34 25.20 -8.60
N ARG A 273 0.85 24.91 -9.12
CA ARG A 273 2.11 24.83 -8.38
C ARG A 273 2.42 26.11 -7.62
N ALA A 274 2.25 27.28 -8.25
CA ALA A 274 2.62 28.56 -7.66
C ALA A 274 1.76 28.88 -6.44
N GLN A 275 0.48 28.50 -6.46
CA GLN A 275 -0.42 28.67 -5.32
C GLN A 275 -0.05 27.74 -4.16
N ALA A 276 0.28 26.48 -4.43
CA ALA A 276 0.75 25.55 -3.40
C ALA A 276 2.06 26.03 -2.75
N GLU A 277 3.00 26.57 -3.55
CA GLU A 277 4.30 27.04 -3.07
C GLU A 277 4.21 28.23 -2.10
N ARG A 278 3.12 29.01 -2.15
CA ARG A 278 2.89 30.12 -1.20
C ARG A 278 2.95 29.65 0.25
N LEU A 279 2.42 28.45 0.56
CA LEU A 279 2.50 27.89 1.91
C LEU A 279 3.95 27.78 2.40
N LEU A 280 4.84 27.28 1.54
CA LEU A 280 6.25 27.07 1.89
C LEU A 280 6.95 28.39 2.22
N ARG A 281 6.64 29.44 1.44
CA ARG A 281 7.16 30.79 1.65
C ARG A 281 6.65 31.38 2.97
N GLU A 282 5.36 31.23 3.27
CA GLU A 282 4.77 31.75 4.51
C GLU A 282 5.31 31.08 5.77
N VAL A 283 5.50 29.76 5.75
CA VAL A 283 6.12 29.05 6.88
C VAL A 283 7.59 29.44 7.02
N THR A 284 8.31 29.61 5.91
CA THR A 284 9.71 30.07 5.94
C THR A 284 9.82 31.48 6.54
N ALA A 285 8.88 32.37 6.23
CA ALA A 285 8.82 33.71 6.79
C ALA A 285 8.64 33.73 8.31
N LEU A 286 8.15 32.66 8.94
CA LEU A 286 8.00 32.60 10.40
C LEU A 286 9.32 32.69 11.18
N TYR A 287 10.48 32.43 10.55
CA TYR A 287 11.78 32.59 11.19
C TYR A 287 11.98 33.97 11.81
N THR A 288 11.58 35.01 11.10
CA THR A 288 11.77 36.41 11.51
C THR A 288 10.46 37.20 11.54
N CYS A 289 9.36 36.61 11.08
CA CYS A 289 8.03 37.23 11.03
C CYS A 289 6.96 36.36 11.70
N GLY A 290 7.35 35.49 12.63
CA GLY A 290 6.47 34.61 13.39
C GLY A 290 6.74 34.65 14.90
N PRO A 291 6.11 33.77 15.68
CA PRO A 291 6.34 33.66 17.12
C PRO A 291 7.80 33.35 17.45
N ALA A 292 8.28 33.86 18.59
CA ALA A 292 9.68 33.77 18.98
C ALA A 292 10.18 32.31 19.08
N GLY A 293 11.47 32.09 18.82
CA GLY A 293 12.13 30.79 19.03
C GLY A 293 11.63 29.66 18.13
N GLY A 294 11.07 29.99 16.96
CA GLY A 294 10.78 29.03 15.90
C GLY A 294 12.06 28.64 15.15
N GLY A 295 12.22 27.36 14.81
CA GLY A 295 13.41 26.88 14.12
C GLY A 295 13.24 25.57 13.36
N GLY A 296 14.25 25.20 12.58
CA GLY A 296 14.31 23.90 11.90
C GLY A 296 13.29 23.76 10.77
N VAL A 297 12.99 24.83 10.04
CA VAL A 297 12.02 24.80 8.94
C VAL A 297 12.39 23.72 7.92
N ARG A 298 11.42 22.89 7.57
CA ARG A 298 11.52 21.93 6.45
C ARG A 298 10.37 22.18 5.50
N THR A 299 10.65 22.14 4.21
CA THR A 299 9.64 22.33 3.17
C THR A 299 9.75 21.24 2.11
N ALA A 300 8.62 20.86 1.54
CA ALA A 300 8.54 19.95 0.41
C ALA A 300 7.39 20.37 -0.49
N LEU A 301 7.66 20.42 -1.80
CA LEU A 301 6.65 20.59 -2.84
C LEU A 301 6.73 19.37 -3.76
N ARG A 302 5.65 18.60 -3.85
CA ARG A 302 5.63 17.35 -4.61
C ARG A 302 4.46 17.32 -5.57
N PRO A 303 4.64 16.87 -6.83
CA PRO A 303 3.51 16.58 -7.69
C PRO A 303 2.71 15.41 -7.10
N ARG A 304 1.38 15.46 -7.21
CA ARG A 304 0.48 14.42 -6.75
C ARG A 304 -0.04 13.62 -7.93
N LEU A 305 -0.16 12.31 -7.72
CA LEU A 305 -0.99 11.46 -8.54
C LEU A 305 -2.20 11.06 -7.70
N ASN A 306 -3.38 11.29 -8.25
CA ASN A 306 -4.62 10.73 -7.73
C ASN A 306 -4.93 9.45 -8.49
N MET A 307 -5.75 8.60 -7.89
CA MET A 307 -6.11 7.30 -8.44
C MET A 307 -7.62 7.12 -8.41
N MET A 308 -8.13 6.44 -9.44
CA MET A 308 -9.43 5.80 -9.44
C MET A 308 -9.30 4.37 -9.97
N SER A 309 -10.25 3.52 -9.60
CA SER A 309 -10.24 2.12 -10.02
C SER A 309 -11.53 1.75 -10.74
N CYS A 310 -11.42 0.84 -11.71
CA CYS A 310 -12.54 0.19 -12.38
C CYS A 310 -12.17 -1.24 -12.74
N THR A 311 -13.09 -1.95 -13.37
CA THR A 311 -12.84 -3.26 -13.98
C THR A 311 -13.06 -3.19 -15.49
N ILE A 312 -12.30 -3.97 -16.25
CA ILE A 312 -12.47 -4.10 -17.71
C ILE A 312 -12.47 -5.56 -18.12
N PRO A 313 -13.09 -5.94 -19.25
CA PRO A 313 -13.01 -7.31 -19.79
C PRO A 313 -11.55 -7.75 -19.97
N ARG A 314 -11.24 -8.99 -19.56
CA ARG A 314 -9.87 -9.54 -19.64
C ARG A 314 -9.32 -9.54 -21.08
N ASP A 315 -10.15 -9.88 -22.04
CA ASP A 315 -9.81 -9.97 -23.47
C ASP A 315 -9.45 -8.61 -24.09
N ALA A 316 -9.82 -7.51 -23.44
CA ALA A 316 -9.38 -6.16 -23.80
C ALA A 316 -7.91 -5.87 -23.39
N VAL A 317 -7.28 -6.74 -22.60
CA VAL A 317 -5.90 -6.60 -22.14
C VAL A 317 -5.00 -7.62 -22.83
N ARG A 318 -3.99 -7.13 -23.54
CA ARG A 318 -2.96 -7.98 -24.14
C ARG A 318 -1.78 -8.09 -23.17
N ALA A 319 -1.56 -9.28 -22.64
CA ALA A 319 -0.39 -9.63 -21.85
C ALA A 319 0.55 -10.53 -22.67
N GLY A 320 1.83 -10.51 -22.33
CA GLY A 320 2.86 -11.31 -22.98
C GLY A 320 4.20 -11.13 -22.29
N TRP A 321 5.17 -11.94 -22.69
CA TRP A 321 6.51 -11.93 -22.15
C TRP A 321 7.54 -11.97 -23.29
N ARG A 322 8.78 -11.58 -22.98
CA ARG A 322 9.92 -11.67 -23.89
C ARG A 322 11.19 -11.91 -23.09
N PHE A 323 12.16 -12.60 -23.67
CA PHE A 323 13.52 -12.60 -23.13
C PHE A 323 14.16 -11.23 -23.30
N LEU A 324 14.95 -10.83 -22.31
CA LEU A 324 15.86 -9.70 -22.43
C LEU A 324 17.24 -10.29 -22.68
N GLU A 325 17.73 -10.13 -23.91
CA GLU A 325 19.05 -10.64 -24.32
C GLU A 325 20.19 -9.79 -23.73
N GLU A 326 19.94 -8.51 -23.48
CA GLU A 326 20.83 -7.58 -22.78
C GLU A 326 19.98 -6.67 -21.86
N ILE A 327 20.47 -6.42 -20.64
CA ILE A 327 19.88 -5.41 -19.75
C ILE A 327 20.44 -4.05 -20.21
N PRO A 328 19.61 -3.12 -20.72
CA PRO A 328 20.10 -1.80 -21.09
C PRO A 328 20.71 -1.14 -19.84
N GLN A 329 21.98 -0.74 -19.94
CA GLN A 329 22.68 0.01 -18.88
C GLN A 329 22.10 1.42 -18.72
#